data_AF-A0A660TCR1-F1
#
_entry.id   AF-A0A660TCR1-F1
#
_cell.length_a   1.000
_cell.length_b   1.000
_cell.length_c   1.000
_cell.angle_alpha   90.00
_cell.angle_beta   90.00
_cell.angle_gamma   90.00
#
_symmetry.space_group_name_H-M   'P 1'
#
loop_
_entity.id
_entity.type
_entity.pdbx_description
1 polymer ?
#
loop_
_entity_poly.entity_id
_entity_poly.type
_entity_poly.pdbx_seq_one_letter_code
_entity_poly.pdbx_strand_id
1 'polypeptide(L)'
;MIKDKMKIKKNLTLENFLSSEPGSLEYITYRSELKQHLKDPGILERSDRTSEQLRKEARTVMDAFEAVTNGMYNPVVFASLELLPEDSILSLWKELIFAIHAFYDKNYSEMENRLNKIDNKASLSVFKTLLLQLSGKSQAKSPNNKQKLFIDNIIKDRSFIRSVISEIIESLEYDMEELFLETANLMLQDLNRNYKEPAYKFAIWSIETASKYKYSPTELVTTCKKLFGNTLAYRLTAIALETEEPDISLLFWMQSLISRLKSRDLTLDETGAYFTVMSRIAGEIQTSQDKFYLESLNGLIDNMKYELKNKFPKVSCNTEKYNNPFDILISLSTNYSSLEENRNRLAALETENTSNNPATSNKDLTNISVEISKISSNKPIQLSLFD
;
A
#
# COMPACT_ATOMS: atom_id res chain seq x y z
N MET A 1 -31.95 31.37 12.63
CA MET A 1 -32.57 31.39 13.98
C MET A 1 -32.27 30.16 14.86
N ILE A 2 -32.66 28.91 14.54
CA ILE A 2 -32.37 27.75 15.42
C ILE A 2 -30.87 27.35 15.41
N LYS A 3 -30.23 27.39 14.24
CA LYS A 3 -28.78 27.13 14.11
C LYS A 3 -27.93 28.17 14.86
N ASP A 4 -28.35 29.43 14.86
CA ASP A 4 -27.66 30.52 15.56
C ASP A 4 -27.79 30.38 17.08
N LYS A 5 -28.99 30.04 17.59
CA LYS A 5 -29.19 29.76 19.03
C LYS A 5 -28.37 28.56 19.53
N MET A 6 -28.22 27.49 18.73
CA MET A 6 -27.36 26.34 19.10
C MET A 6 -25.87 26.68 19.06
N LYS A 7 -25.41 27.52 18.12
CA LYS A 7 -24.00 27.95 18.04
C LYS A 7 -23.63 28.86 19.21
N ILE A 8 -24.54 29.77 19.58
CA ILE A 8 -24.42 30.66 20.75
C ILE A 8 -24.37 29.83 22.03
N LYS A 9 -25.30 28.87 22.23
CA LYS A 9 -25.30 28.04 23.45
C LYS A 9 -24.02 27.18 23.60
N LYS A 10 -23.47 26.65 22.50
CA LYS A 10 -22.25 25.82 22.49
C LYS A 10 -20.97 26.58 22.83
N ASN A 11 -20.82 27.80 22.29
CA ASN A 11 -19.68 28.65 22.62
C ASN A 11 -19.72 29.08 24.09
N LEU A 12 -20.92 29.36 24.61
CA LEU A 12 -21.12 29.58 26.04
C LEU A 12 -20.72 28.36 26.88
N THR A 13 -21.04 27.12 26.49
CA THR A 13 -20.66 25.92 27.27
C THR A 13 -19.14 25.70 27.34
N LEU A 14 -18.40 25.92 26.24
CA LEU A 14 -16.94 25.78 26.24
C LEU A 14 -16.26 26.89 27.04
N GLU A 15 -16.69 28.15 26.85
CA GLU A 15 -16.15 29.28 27.61
C GLU A 15 -16.44 29.15 29.10
N ASN A 16 -17.66 28.72 29.46
CA ASN A 16 -18.04 28.47 30.85
C ASN A 16 -17.23 27.32 31.46
N PHE A 17 -16.99 26.24 30.71
CA PHE A 17 -16.12 25.14 31.15
C PHE A 17 -14.70 25.64 31.42
N LEU A 18 -14.10 26.37 30.48
CA LEU A 18 -12.72 26.88 30.61
C LEU A 18 -12.57 27.96 31.69
N SER A 19 -13.66 28.64 32.06
CA SER A 19 -13.66 29.69 33.09
C SER A 19 -14.05 29.17 34.49
N SER A 20 -14.55 27.93 34.59
CA SER A 20 -14.98 27.32 35.85
C SER A 20 -13.82 26.71 36.64
N GLU A 21 -13.88 26.78 37.96
CA GLU A 21 -12.84 26.24 38.84
C GLU A 21 -12.82 24.70 38.79
N PRO A 22 -11.67 24.05 38.54
CA PRO A 22 -11.56 22.59 38.49
C PRO A 22 -12.11 21.94 39.77
N GLY A 23 -13.04 21.00 39.61
CA GLY A 23 -13.68 20.28 40.73
C GLY A 23 -14.92 20.95 41.32
N SER A 24 -15.25 22.20 40.90
CA SER A 24 -16.53 22.81 41.24
C SER A 24 -17.72 22.06 40.63
N LEU A 25 -18.90 22.20 41.23
CA LEU A 25 -20.14 21.61 40.69
C LEU A 25 -20.46 22.14 39.27
N GLU A 26 -20.16 23.42 39.03
CA GLU A 26 -20.29 24.06 37.72
C GLU A 26 -19.33 23.43 36.70
N TYR A 27 -18.06 23.24 37.06
CA TYR A 27 -17.07 22.57 36.22
C TYR A 27 -17.53 21.17 35.83
N ILE A 28 -17.98 20.36 36.80
CA ILE A 28 -18.48 19.00 36.55
C ILE A 28 -19.68 19.03 35.60
N THR A 29 -20.59 19.99 35.78
CA THR A 29 -21.80 20.15 34.96
C THR A 29 -21.43 20.53 33.52
N TYR A 30 -20.62 21.58 33.33
CA TYR A 30 -20.19 22.03 32.00
C TYR A 30 -19.33 20.98 31.29
N ARG A 31 -18.47 20.27 32.02
CA ARG A 31 -17.68 19.16 31.50
C ARG A 31 -18.57 18.06 30.93
N SER A 32 -19.59 17.64 31.69
CA SER A 32 -20.53 16.61 31.26
C SER A 32 -21.34 17.07 30.04
N GLU A 33 -21.82 18.31 30.03
CA GLU A 33 -22.55 18.88 28.88
C GLU A 33 -21.64 18.97 27.64
N LEU A 34 -20.40 19.42 27.80
CA LEU A 34 -19.42 19.53 26.72
C LEU A 34 -19.06 18.16 26.15
N LYS A 35 -18.81 17.16 26.99
CA LYS A 35 -18.55 15.76 26.59
C LYS A 35 -19.65 15.22 25.67
N GLN A 36 -20.91 15.55 25.94
CA GLN A 36 -22.07 15.13 25.14
C GLN A 36 -22.20 15.92 23.82
N HIS A 37 -21.71 17.16 23.77
CA HIS A 37 -21.97 18.07 22.65
C HIS A 37 -20.74 18.43 21.81
N LEU A 38 -19.55 17.95 22.18
CA LEU A 38 -18.29 18.16 21.48
C LEU A 38 -18.28 17.37 20.16
N LYS A 39 -18.31 18.09 19.04
CA LYS A 39 -18.33 17.53 17.67
C LYS A 39 -16.98 17.57 16.96
N ASP A 40 -16.05 18.35 17.48
CA ASP A 40 -14.74 18.58 16.88
C ASP A 40 -13.72 18.74 18.01
N PRO A 41 -12.86 17.75 18.26
CA PRO A 41 -11.78 17.83 19.24
C PRO A 41 -10.83 19.00 18.95
N GLY A 42 -10.63 19.37 17.69
CA GLY A 42 -9.70 20.42 17.27
C GLY A 42 -10.09 21.83 17.72
N ILE A 43 -11.32 22.03 18.21
CA ILE A 43 -11.69 23.29 18.88
C ILE A 43 -10.91 23.46 20.19
N LEU A 44 -10.61 22.37 20.90
CA LEU A 44 -9.83 22.41 22.15
C LEU A 44 -8.37 22.68 21.88
N GLU A 45 -7.82 22.08 20.82
CA GLU A 45 -6.43 22.26 20.41
C GLU A 45 -6.14 23.70 19.99
N ARG A 46 -7.04 24.31 19.19
CA ARG A 46 -6.90 25.67 18.67
C ARG A 46 -7.22 26.79 19.66
N SER A 47 -7.71 26.46 20.86
CA SER A 47 -8.11 27.46 21.85
C SER A 47 -6.95 27.87 22.75
N ASP A 48 -6.70 29.16 22.84
CA ASP A 48 -5.65 29.75 23.68
C ASP A 48 -5.92 29.59 25.18
N ARG A 49 -7.18 29.36 25.55
CA ARG A 49 -7.65 29.20 26.94
C ARG A 49 -7.58 27.75 27.46
N THR A 50 -7.29 26.79 26.59
CA THR A 50 -7.18 25.37 26.95
C THR A 50 -5.84 25.10 27.63
N SER A 51 -5.83 24.24 28.66
CA SER A 51 -4.57 23.78 29.27
C SER A 51 -3.73 22.96 28.28
N GLU A 52 -2.40 22.98 28.45
CA GLU A 52 -1.50 22.26 27.55
C GLU A 52 -1.75 20.75 27.53
N GLN A 53 -2.12 20.19 28.68
CA GLN A 53 -2.54 18.79 28.77
C GLN A 53 -3.74 18.51 27.87
N LEU A 54 -4.82 19.30 27.96
CA LEU A 54 -6.03 19.07 27.19
C LEU A 54 -5.83 19.33 25.69
N ARG A 55 -4.90 20.23 25.31
CA ARG A 55 -4.47 20.38 23.91
C ARG A 55 -3.77 19.12 23.41
N LYS A 56 -2.84 18.57 24.19
CA LYS A 56 -2.15 17.32 23.86
C LYS A 56 -3.14 16.17 23.70
N GLU A 57 -4.09 16.02 24.63
CA GLU A 57 -5.16 15.02 24.53
C GLU A 57 -5.99 15.18 23.25
N ALA A 58 -6.38 16.43 22.91
CA ALA A 58 -7.13 16.72 21.68
C ALA A 58 -6.34 16.34 20.43
N ARG A 59 -5.04 16.66 20.40
CA ARG A 59 -4.15 16.33 19.28
C ARG A 59 -4.01 14.81 19.12
N THR A 60 -3.80 14.07 20.21
CA THR A 60 -3.77 12.60 20.19
C THR A 60 -5.06 11.99 19.64
N VAL A 61 -6.23 12.53 20.03
CA VAL A 61 -7.52 12.08 19.51
C VAL A 61 -7.66 12.37 18.01
N MET A 62 -7.22 13.54 17.55
CA MET A 62 -7.25 13.90 16.14
C MET A 62 -6.35 13.00 15.30
N ASP A 63 -5.10 12.80 15.73
CA ASP A 63 -4.14 11.93 15.05
C ASP A 63 -4.66 10.48 14.98
N ALA A 64 -5.25 9.99 16.07
CA ALA A 64 -5.82 8.65 16.12
C ALA A 64 -7.06 8.50 15.21
N PHE A 65 -7.91 9.52 15.18
CA PHE A 65 -9.08 9.55 14.32
C PHE A 65 -8.68 9.59 12.84
N GLU A 66 -7.70 10.42 12.47
CA GLU A 66 -7.17 10.47 11.12
C GLU A 66 -6.56 9.12 10.71
N ALA A 67 -5.69 8.55 11.56
CA ALA A 67 -5.07 7.25 11.32
C ALA A 67 -6.13 6.16 11.05
N VAL A 68 -7.12 6.03 11.93
CA VAL A 68 -8.14 4.98 11.79
C VAL A 68 -9.03 5.20 10.57
N THR A 69 -9.41 6.45 10.26
CA THR A 69 -10.26 6.73 9.08
C THR A 69 -9.54 6.51 7.75
N ASN A 70 -8.21 6.60 7.74
CA ASN A 70 -7.37 6.24 6.60
C ASN A 70 -7.03 4.74 6.54
N GLY A 71 -7.58 3.92 7.45
CA GLY A 71 -7.28 2.49 7.53
C GLY A 71 -5.85 2.19 7.99
N MET A 72 -5.19 3.11 8.67
CA MET A 72 -3.84 2.94 9.19
C MET A 72 -3.87 2.69 10.70
N TYR A 73 -3.17 1.65 11.15
CA TYR A 73 -2.88 1.45 12.56
C TYR A 73 -1.54 2.08 12.92
N ASN A 74 -1.55 3.05 13.84
CA ASN A 74 -0.33 3.62 14.41
C ASN A 74 -0.22 3.24 15.90
N PRO A 75 0.65 2.29 16.26
CA PRO A 75 0.71 1.77 17.63
C PRO A 75 1.07 2.85 18.67
N VAL A 76 1.88 3.84 18.30
CA VAL A 76 2.30 4.92 19.20
C VAL A 76 1.12 5.84 19.55
N VAL A 77 0.31 6.17 18.53
CA VAL A 77 -0.87 7.01 18.69
C VAL A 77 -1.95 6.29 19.49
N PHE A 78 -2.19 5.01 19.21
CA PHE A 78 -3.16 4.21 19.96
C PHE A 78 -2.73 3.97 21.41
N ALA A 79 -1.46 3.71 21.69
CA ALA A 79 -0.94 3.65 23.07
C ALA A 79 -1.15 4.97 23.81
N SER A 80 -0.94 6.11 23.14
CA SER A 80 -1.21 7.43 23.71
C SER A 80 -2.71 7.67 23.95
N LEU A 81 -3.57 7.17 23.07
CA LEU A 81 -5.02 7.24 23.18
C LEU A 81 -5.54 6.38 24.36
N GLU A 82 -4.91 5.23 24.65
CA GLU A 82 -5.26 4.39 25.80
C GLU A 82 -5.03 5.09 27.14
N LEU A 83 -3.96 5.87 27.22
CA LEU A 83 -3.58 6.65 28.40
C LEU A 83 -4.54 7.82 28.69
N LEU A 84 -5.48 8.13 27.79
CA LEU A 84 -6.48 9.15 28.05
C LEU A 84 -7.34 8.80 29.26
N PRO A 85 -7.48 9.71 30.24
CA PRO A 85 -8.31 9.49 31.41
C PRO A 85 -9.78 9.21 31.03
N GLU A 86 -10.40 8.26 31.71
CA GLU A 86 -11.81 7.88 31.46
C GLU A 86 -12.80 9.03 31.71
N ASP A 87 -12.42 9.92 32.62
CA ASP A 87 -13.21 11.07 32.96
C ASP A 87 -13.07 12.20 31.92
N SER A 88 -12.03 12.21 31.08
CA SER A 88 -11.75 13.24 30.05
C SER A 88 -12.99 13.59 29.21
N ILE A 89 -13.10 14.87 28.80
CA ILE A 89 -14.16 15.34 27.89
C ILE A 89 -14.06 14.68 26.51
N LEU A 90 -12.89 14.13 26.19
CA LEU A 90 -12.61 13.43 24.94
C LEU A 90 -12.85 11.92 25.02
N SER A 91 -13.26 11.37 26.17
CA SER A 91 -13.35 9.92 26.31
C SER A 91 -14.42 9.29 25.39
N LEU A 92 -15.47 10.01 24.99
CA LEU A 92 -16.42 9.50 23.98
C LEU A 92 -15.79 9.41 22.58
N TRP A 93 -14.82 10.27 22.26
CA TRP A 93 -14.05 10.18 21.03
C TRP A 93 -13.09 8.99 21.06
N LYS A 94 -12.42 8.74 22.21
CA LYS A 94 -11.64 7.52 22.45
C LYS A 94 -12.46 6.27 22.13
N GLU A 95 -13.66 6.15 22.69
CA GLU A 95 -14.54 5.00 22.44
C GLU A 95 -15.00 4.90 20.98
N LEU A 96 -15.28 6.02 20.31
CA LEU A 96 -15.61 6.03 18.87
C LEU A 96 -14.43 5.54 18.01
N ILE A 97 -13.21 6.00 18.29
CA ILE A 97 -12.01 5.61 17.52
C ILE A 97 -11.76 4.11 17.67
N PHE A 98 -11.82 3.57 18.89
CA PHE A 98 -11.72 2.13 19.11
C PHE A 98 -12.85 1.34 18.45
N ALA A 99 -14.08 1.88 18.41
CA ALA A 99 -15.17 1.25 17.68
C ALA A 99 -14.90 1.18 16.17
N ILE A 100 -14.39 2.26 15.57
CA ILE A 100 -14.04 2.29 14.14
C ILE A 100 -12.90 1.30 13.85
N HIS A 101 -11.89 1.25 14.72
CA HIS A 101 -10.79 0.29 14.61
C HIS A 101 -11.30 -1.15 14.65
N ALA A 102 -12.10 -1.49 15.67
CA ALA A 102 -12.72 -2.82 15.80
C ALA A 102 -13.63 -3.17 14.61
N PHE A 103 -14.28 -2.18 13.99
CA PHE A 103 -15.05 -2.37 12.76
C PHE A 103 -14.15 -2.80 11.58
N TYR A 104 -13.00 -2.15 11.40
CA TYR A 104 -12.02 -2.56 10.37
C TYR A 104 -11.45 -3.95 10.62
N ASP A 105 -11.18 -4.30 11.88
CA ASP A 105 -10.72 -5.63 12.29
C ASP A 105 -11.81 -6.73 12.22
N LYS A 106 -13.02 -6.40 11.76
CA LYS A 106 -14.20 -7.29 11.74
C LYS A 106 -14.60 -7.80 13.14
N ASN A 107 -14.11 -7.19 14.23
CA ASN A 107 -14.49 -7.51 15.60
C ASN A 107 -15.76 -6.75 16.00
N TYR A 108 -16.89 -7.17 15.45
CA TYR A 108 -18.18 -6.49 15.64
C TYR A 108 -18.75 -6.59 17.06
N SER A 109 -18.24 -7.51 17.89
CA SER A 109 -18.61 -7.56 19.31
C SER A 109 -17.93 -6.44 20.08
N GLU A 110 -16.62 -6.25 19.87
CA GLU A 110 -15.89 -5.17 20.52
C GLU A 110 -16.37 -3.80 20.03
N MET A 111 -16.59 -3.65 18.71
CA MET A 111 -17.19 -2.45 18.15
C MET A 111 -18.50 -2.08 18.88
N GLU A 112 -19.41 -3.04 19.06
CA GLU A 112 -20.69 -2.81 19.74
C GLU A 112 -20.51 -2.45 21.21
N ASN A 113 -19.61 -3.13 21.93
CA ASN A 113 -19.28 -2.80 23.32
C ASN A 113 -18.80 -1.35 23.46
N ARG A 114 -17.93 -0.89 22.55
CA ARG A 114 -17.41 0.47 22.50
C ARG A 114 -18.50 1.49 22.18
N LEU A 115 -19.33 1.21 21.18
CA LEU A 115 -20.46 2.06 20.81
C LEU A 115 -21.49 2.18 21.94
N ASN A 116 -21.71 1.13 22.73
CA ASN A 116 -22.64 1.16 23.85
C ASN A 116 -22.23 2.12 24.98
N LYS A 117 -20.94 2.43 25.12
CA LYS A 117 -20.43 3.43 26.07
C LYS A 117 -20.72 4.87 25.67
N ILE A 118 -20.99 5.13 24.39
CA ILE A 118 -21.37 6.47 23.91
C ILE A 118 -22.85 6.69 24.27
N ASP A 119 -23.21 7.80 24.91
CA ASP A 119 -24.62 8.08 25.20
C ASP A 119 -25.43 8.29 23.89
N ASN A 120 -26.67 7.82 23.85
CA ASN A 120 -27.58 8.05 22.74
C ASN A 120 -27.89 9.54 22.49
N LYS A 121 -27.79 10.38 23.53
CA LYS A 121 -27.93 11.84 23.43
C LYS A 121 -26.66 12.55 22.95
N ALA A 122 -25.52 11.87 22.97
CA ALA A 122 -24.24 12.45 22.54
C ALA A 122 -24.28 12.80 21.05
N SER A 123 -23.53 13.82 20.65
CA SER A 123 -23.41 14.19 19.23
C SER A 123 -22.79 13.09 18.38
N LEU A 124 -21.96 12.23 18.98
CA LEU A 124 -21.31 11.10 18.32
C LEU A 124 -22.23 9.89 18.16
N SER A 125 -23.43 9.88 18.76
CA SER A 125 -24.36 8.75 18.65
C SER A 125 -24.80 8.46 17.21
N VAL A 126 -24.68 9.44 16.32
CA VAL A 126 -24.91 9.30 14.87
C VAL A 126 -24.06 8.19 14.25
N PHE A 127 -22.84 7.99 14.74
CA PHE A 127 -21.94 6.94 14.23
C PHE A 127 -22.36 5.54 14.66
N LYS A 128 -23.12 5.39 15.76
CA LYS A 128 -23.62 4.08 16.19
C LYS A 128 -24.49 3.44 15.12
N THR A 129 -25.49 4.18 14.63
CA THR A 129 -26.40 3.71 13.60
C THR A 129 -25.67 3.36 12.32
N LEU A 130 -24.70 4.20 11.92
CA LEU A 130 -23.90 3.99 10.72
C LEU A 130 -23.08 2.69 10.80
N LEU A 131 -22.28 2.52 11.85
CA LEU A 131 -21.39 1.37 11.99
C LEU A 131 -22.16 0.06 12.19
N LEU A 132 -23.25 0.07 12.96
CA LEU A 132 -24.10 -1.12 13.15
C LEU A 132 -24.78 -1.58 11.84
N GLN A 133 -25.20 -0.64 11.00
CA GLN A 133 -25.78 -0.97 9.70
C GLN A 133 -24.74 -1.46 8.71
N LEU A 134 -23.57 -0.81 8.67
CA LEU A 134 -22.45 -1.27 7.84
C LEU A 134 -21.93 -2.65 8.26
N SER A 135 -22.06 -3.01 9.55
CA SER A 135 -21.72 -4.34 10.06
C SER A 135 -22.81 -5.40 9.82
N GLY A 136 -23.92 -5.06 9.14
CA GLY A 136 -25.02 -5.98 8.87
C GLY A 136 -25.91 -6.32 10.09
N LYS A 137 -25.73 -5.63 11.22
CA LYS A 137 -26.56 -5.84 12.43
C LYS A 137 -27.83 -4.99 12.32
N SER A 138 -28.90 -5.62 11.83
CA SER A 138 -30.21 -5.02 11.50
C SER A 138 -31.00 -4.40 12.68
N GLN A 139 -30.54 -4.54 13.93
CA GLN A 139 -31.26 -4.04 15.12
C GLN A 139 -31.10 -2.53 15.37
N ALA A 140 -30.35 -1.80 14.55
CA ALA A 140 -30.19 -0.36 14.68
C ALA A 140 -31.45 0.40 14.22
N LYS A 141 -31.75 1.54 14.87
CA LYS A 141 -32.75 2.51 14.37
C LYS A 141 -32.52 2.78 12.88
N SER A 142 -33.60 2.92 12.11
CA SER A 142 -33.51 3.19 10.67
C SER A 142 -32.67 4.44 10.40
N PRO A 143 -31.79 4.42 9.37
CA PRO A 143 -30.94 5.56 9.07
C PRO A 143 -31.83 6.68 8.51
N ASN A 144 -31.49 7.93 8.82
CA ASN A 144 -32.11 9.06 8.14
C ASN A 144 -31.68 9.10 6.65
N ASN A 145 -32.35 9.90 5.82
CA ASN A 145 -32.07 9.96 4.37
C ASN A 145 -30.60 10.25 4.04
N LYS A 146 -29.91 11.09 4.83
CA LYS A 146 -28.48 11.40 4.60
C LYS A 146 -27.58 10.23 4.96
N GLN A 147 -27.85 9.57 6.09
CA GLN A 147 -27.14 8.35 6.49
C GLN A 147 -27.39 7.22 5.50
N LYS A 148 -28.63 7.07 5.02
CA LYS A 148 -29.00 6.10 4.00
C LYS A 148 -28.21 6.34 2.71
N LEU A 149 -28.19 7.57 2.19
CA LEU A 149 -27.39 7.92 1.00
C LEU A 149 -25.89 7.63 1.20
N PHE A 150 -25.34 7.95 2.38
CA PHE A 150 -23.94 7.68 2.70
C PHE A 150 -23.63 6.18 2.74
N ILE A 151 -24.49 5.40 3.42
CA ILE A 151 -24.39 3.94 3.48
C ILE A 151 -24.56 3.34 2.08
N ASP A 152 -25.55 3.80 1.32
CA ASP A 152 -25.80 3.35 -0.04
C ASP A 152 -24.59 3.62 -0.93
N ASN A 153 -23.88 4.74 -0.77
CA ASN A 153 -22.64 4.99 -1.52
C ASN A 153 -21.54 3.99 -1.14
N ILE A 154 -21.33 3.73 0.16
CA ILE A 154 -20.34 2.74 0.63
C ILE A 154 -20.70 1.32 0.16
N ILE A 155 -21.99 0.97 0.15
CA ILE A 155 -22.46 -0.35 -0.25
C ILE A 155 -22.46 -0.51 -1.77
N LYS A 156 -22.86 0.52 -2.55
CA LYS A 156 -22.90 0.47 -4.02
C LYS A 156 -21.50 0.29 -4.61
N ASP A 157 -20.50 0.96 -4.06
CA ASP A 157 -19.10 0.73 -4.45
C ASP A 157 -18.69 -0.74 -4.24
N ARG A 158 -19.29 -1.44 -3.27
CA ARG A 158 -19.02 -2.85 -2.99
C ARG A 158 -19.93 -3.82 -3.75
N SER A 159 -21.13 -3.42 -4.18
CA SER A 159 -22.05 -4.34 -4.88
C SER A 159 -21.55 -4.68 -6.29
N PHE A 160 -20.96 -3.70 -6.98
CA PHE A 160 -20.30 -3.93 -8.26
C PHE A 160 -19.15 -4.92 -8.11
N ILE A 161 -18.22 -4.65 -7.18
CA ILE A 161 -17.06 -5.51 -6.91
C ILE A 161 -17.50 -6.93 -6.54
N ARG A 162 -18.54 -7.07 -5.70
CA ARG A 162 -19.08 -8.39 -5.33
C ARG A 162 -19.66 -9.13 -6.53
N SER A 163 -20.43 -8.47 -7.39
CA SER A 163 -20.97 -9.08 -8.62
C SER A 163 -19.85 -9.58 -9.53
N VAL A 164 -18.86 -8.71 -9.78
CA VAL A 164 -17.67 -9.02 -10.58
C VAL A 164 -16.88 -10.20 -10.02
N ILE A 165 -16.67 -10.24 -8.69
CA ILE A 165 -15.99 -11.38 -8.05
C ILE A 165 -16.80 -12.66 -8.21
N SER A 166 -18.11 -12.60 -8.02
CA SER A 166 -18.99 -13.77 -8.22
C SER A 166 -18.91 -14.30 -9.65
N GLU A 167 -18.95 -13.43 -10.65
CA GLU A 167 -18.81 -13.80 -12.08
C GLU A 167 -17.40 -14.37 -12.39
N ILE A 168 -16.35 -13.84 -11.77
CA ILE A 168 -14.99 -14.40 -11.91
C ILE A 168 -14.92 -15.81 -11.31
N ILE A 169 -15.48 -16.02 -10.12
CA ILE A 169 -15.50 -17.35 -9.49
C ILE A 169 -16.30 -18.33 -10.36
N GLU A 170 -17.49 -17.92 -10.80
CA GLU A 170 -18.36 -18.72 -11.67
C GLU A 170 -17.66 -19.07 -12.98
N SER A 171 -17.01 -18.11 -13.63
CA SER A 171 -16.27 -18.37 -14.88
C SER A 171 -15.11 -19.35 -14.69
N LEU A 172 -14.37 -19.29 -13.59
CA LEU A 172 -13.32 -20.25 -13.28
C LEU A 172 -13.86 -21.64 -12.91
N GLU A 173 -15.01 -21.72 -12.21
CA GLU A 173 -15.65 -22.98 -11.83
C GLU A 173 -16.20 -23.74 -13.04
N TYR A 174 -16.73 -23.02 -14.04
CA TYR A 174 -17.36 -23.59 -15.22
C TYR A 174 -16.48 -23.53 -16.48
N ASP A 175 -15.19 -23.21 -16.34
CA ASP A 175 -14.19 -23.14 -17.40
C ASP A 175 -14.57 -22.20 -18.57
N MET A 176 -15.14 -21.03 -18.23
CA MET A 176 -15.61 -20.03 -19.20
C MET A 176 -14.56 -18.93 -19.43
N GLU A 177 -13.57 -19.23 -20.29
CA GLU A 177 -12.45 -18.33 -20.61
C GLU A 177 -12.91 -16.91 -21.00
N GLU A 178 -13.83 -16.77 -21.95
CA GLU A 178 -14.29 -15.47 -22.45
C GLU A 178 -14.90 -14.61 -21.34
N LEU A 179 -15.76 -15.21 -20.49
CA LEU A 179 -16.39 -14.51 -19.37
C LEU A 179 -15.35 -14.07 -18.34
N PHE A 180 -14.38 -14.94 -18.02
CA PHE A 180 -13.29 -14.58 -17.12
C PHE A 180 -12.51 -13.36 -17.63
N LEU A 181 -12.11 -13.38 -18.90
CA LEU A 181 -11.32 -12.31 -19.53
C LEU A 181 -12.10 -10.99 -19.56
N GLU A 182 -13.38 -11.02 -19.95
CA GLU A 182 -14.25 -9.84 -19.99
C GLU A 182 -14.44 -9.24 -18.59
N THR A 183 -14.80 -10.06 -17.60
CA THR A 183 -15.06 -9.60 -16.23
C THR A 183 -13.79 -9.12 -15.53
N ALA A 184 -12.65 -9.79 -15.75
CA ALA A 184 -11.35 -9.32 -15.24
C ALA A 184 -10.93 -7.98 -15.88
N ASN A 185 -11.13 -7.81 -17.19
CA ASN A 185 -10.87 -6.54 -17.87
C ASN A 185 -11.71 -5.40 -17.31
N LEU A 186 -12.99 -5.64 -17.07
CA LEU A 186 -13.91 -4.67 -16.48
C LEU A 186 -13.47 -4.27 -15.06
N MET A 187 -13.07 -5.23 -14.24
CA MET A 187 -12.53 -4.97 -12.89
C MET A 187 -11.23 -4.17 -12.93
N LEU A 188 -10.31 -4.51 -13.83
CA LEU A 188 -9.04 -3.78 -14.02
C LEU A 188 -9.27 -2.31 -14.36
N GLN A 189 -10.23 -2.04 -15.25
CA GLN A 189 -10.57 -0.67 -15.64
C GLN A 189 -11.15 0.12 -14.48
N ASP A 190 -12.02 -0.49 -13.67
CA ASP A 190 -12.62 0.16 -12.51
C ASP A 190 -11.58 0.45 -11.41
N LEU A 191 -10.80 -0.56 -11.03
CA LEU A 191 -9.71 -0.41 -10.05
C LEU A 191 -8.70 0.65 -10.49
N ASN A 192 -8.29 0.66 -11.77
CA ASN A 192 -7.28 1.62 -12.24
C ASN A 192 -7.73 3.09 -12.17
N ARG A 193 -9.03 3.38 -12.07
CA ARG A 193 -9.54 4.76 -11.94
C ARG A 193 -9.22 5.35 -10.57
N ASN A 194 -9.42 4.57 -9.51
CA ASN A 194 -9.38 5.08 -8.13
C ASN A 194 -8.31 4.42 -7.24
N TYR A 195 -7.82 3.23 -7.63
CA TYR A 195 -7.02 2.35 -6.79
C TYR A 195 -5.86 1.73 -7.59
N LYS A 196 -4.80 2.52 -7.84
CA LYS A 196 -3.65 2.07 -8.67
C LYS A 196 -2.97 0.81 -8.16
N GLU A 197 -2.64 0.77 -6.87
CA GLU A 197 -1.94 -0.39 -6.29
C GLU A 197 -2.79 -1.68 -6.34
N PRO A 198 -4.07 -1.68 -5.91
CA PRO A 198 -4.95 -2.82 -6.12
C PRO A 198 -5.09 -3.24 -7.58
N ALA A 199 -5.12 -2.30 -8.52
CA ALA A 199 -5.17 -2.62 -9.95
C ALA A 199 -3.93 -3.41 -10.40
N TYR A 200 -2.74 -3.08 -9.92
CA TYR A 200 -1.51 -3.81 -10.24
C TYR A 200 -1.51 -5.22 -9.67
N LYS A 201 -1.92 -5.38 -8.41
CA LYS A 201 -2.04 -6.70 -7.77
C LYS A 201 -3.07 -7.57 -8.47
N PHE A 202 -4.21 -6.99 -8.82
CA PHE A 202 -5.25 -7.69 -9.55
C PHE A 202 -4.78 -8.08 -10.96
N ALA A 203 -4.03 -7.22 -11.66
CA ALA A 203 -3.46 -7.56 -12.97
C ALA A 203 -2.51 -8.78 -12.91
N ILE A 204 -1.63 -8.82 -11.90
CA ILE A 204 -0.75 -9.97 -11.68
C ILE A 204 -1.59 -11.23 -11.46
N TRP A 205 -2.54 -11.16 -10.51
CA TRP A 205 -3.41 -12.28 -10.18
C TRP A 205 -4.22 -12.79 -11.39
N SER A 206 -4.79 -11.89 -12.20
CA SER A 206 -5.59 -12.27 -13.37
C SER A 206 -4.75 -12.96 -14.44
N ILE A 207 -3.53 -12.48 -14.71
CA ILE A 207 -2.63 -13.08 -15.71
C ILE A 207 -2.12 -14.44 -15.22
N GLU A 208 -1.71 -14.53 -13.95
CA GLU A 208 -1.28 -15.77 -13.33
C GLU A 208 -2.41 -16.81 -13.35
N THR A 209 -3.63 -16.39 -13.02
CA THR A 209 -4.81 -17.26 -13.05
C THR A 209 -5.14 -17.71 -14.47
N ALA A 210 -5.11 -16.81 -15.46
CA ALA A 210 -5.30 -17.18 -16.86
C ALA A 210 -4.29 -18.28 -17.28
N SER A 211 -3.01 -18.09 -16.96
CA SER A 211 -1.95 -19.06 -17.27
C SER A 211 -2.19 -20.42 -16.59
N LYS A 212 -2.57 -20.43 -15.29
CA LYS A 212 -2.92 -21.65 -14.53
C LYS A 212 -4.07 -22.44 -15.16
N TYR A 213 -5.07 -21.73 -15.69
CA TYR A 213 -6.23 -22.33 -16.38
C TYR A 213 -5.98 -22.55 -17.88
N LYS A 214 -4.77 -22.27 -18.39
CA LYS A 214 -4.37 -22.35 -19.80
C LYS A 214 -5.20 -21.45 -20.74
N TYR A 215 -5.76 -20.38 -20.20
CA TYR A 215 -6.37 -19.31 -20.98
C TYR A 215 -5.30 -18.42 -21.60
N SER A 216 -5.59 -17.83 -22.75
CA SER A 216 -4.66 -16.92 -23.40
C SER A 216 -4.54 -15.61 -22.62
N PRO A 217 -3.36 -15.25 -22.06
CA PRO A 217 -3.21 -14.00 -21.32
C PRO A 217 -3.15 -12.76 -22.25
N THR A 218 -3.19 -12.96 -23.58
CA THR A 218 -2.93 -11.92 -24.58
C THR A 218 -3.85 -10.70 -24.43
N GLU A 219 -5.13 -10.94 -24.15
CA GLU A 219 -6.10 -9.85 -23.97
C GLU A 219 -5.82 -9.05 -22.70
N LEU A 220 -5.59 -9.73 -21.57
CA LEU A 220 -5.23 -9.09 -20.30
C LEU A 220 -3.94 -8.27 -20.42
N VAL A 221 -2.92 -8.80 -21.11
CA VAL A 221 -1.66 -8.08 -21.38
C VAL A 221 -1.92 -6.82 -22.21
N THR A 222 -2.80 -6.91 -23.22
CA THR A 222 -3.18 -5.76 -24.05
C THR A 222 -3.92 -4.70 -23.24
N THR A 223 -4.83 -5.11 -22.36
CA THR A 223 -5.52 -4.22 -21.42
C THR A 223 -4.54 -3.56 -20.47
N CYS A 224 -3.61 -4.31 -19.88
CA CYS A 224 -2.57 -3.78 -19.00
C CYS A 224 -1.71 -2.72 -19.71
N LYS A 225 -1.32 -2.95 -20.97
CA LYS A 225 -0.57 -1.96 -21.75
C LYS A 225 -1.35 -0.65 -21.94
N LYS A 226 -2.65 -0.74 -22.21
CA LYS A 226 -3.54 0.44 -22.34
C LYS A 226 -3.69 1.19 -21.01
N LEU A 227 -3.78 0.48 -19.89
CA LEU A 227 -4.07 1.07 -18.57
C LEU A 227 -2.85 1.59 -17.84
N PHE A 228 -1.69 0.92 -17.99
CA PHE A 228 -0.50 1.15 -17.18
C PHE A 228 0.72 1.60 -18.01
N GLY A 229 0.61 1.55 -19.34
CA GLY A 229 1.73 1.75 -20.26
C GLY A 229 2.58 0.49 -20.45
N ASN A 230 3.35 0.46 -21.54
CA ASN A 230 4.09 -0.73 -21.97
C ASN A 230 5.07 -1.25 -20.91
N THR A 231 5.91 -0.36 -20.36
CA THR A 231 6.95 -0.70 -19.40
C THR A 231 6.40 -1.46 -18.19
N LEU A 232 5.37 -0.89 -17.55
CA LEU A 232 4.80 -1.46 -16.33
C LEU A 232 3.98 -2.70 -16.64
N ALA A 233 3.20 -2.70 -17.74
CA ALA A 233 2.47 -3.88 -18.18
C ALA A 233 3.40 -5.08 -18.39
N TYR A 234 4.51 -4.91 -19.12
CA TYR A 234 5.51 -5.96 -19.32
C TYR A 234 6.09 -6.47 -18.01
N ARG A 235 6.39 -5.58 -17.06
CA ARG A 235 6.91 -5.98 -15.75
C ARG A 235 5.89 -6.79 -14.95
N LEU A 236 4.64 -6.36 -14.90
CA LEU A 236 3.57 -7.06 -14.18
C LEU A 236 3.30 -8.44 -14.80
N THR A 237 3.27 -8.53 -16.13
CA THR A 237 3.14 -9.82 -16.84
C THR A 237 4.32 -10.75 -16.56
N ALA A 238 5.55 -10.22 -16.57
CA ALA A 238 6.73 -11.03 -16.27
C ALA A 238 6.67 -11.63 -14.86
N ILE A 239 6.25 -10.83 -13.87
CA ILE A 239 6.06 -11.29 -12.49
C ILE A 239 4.97 -12.37 -12.41
N ALA A 240 3.83 -12.15 -13.08
CA ALA A 240 2.70 -13.07 -13.04
C ALA A 240 3.02 -14.46 -13.64
N LEU A 241 3.84 -14.50 -14.69
CA LEU A 241 4.15 -15.73 -15.41
C LEU A 241 5.39 -16.46 -14.88
N GLU A 242 6.10 -15.90 -13.91
CA GLU A 242 7.40 -16.43 -13.47
C GLU A 242 7.32 -17.90 -13.02
N THR A 243 6.23 -18.29 -12.37
CA THR A 243 6.07 -19.66 -11.84
C THR A 243 5.55 -20.65 -12.86
N GLU A 244 4.56 -20.25 -13.68
CA GLU A 244 3.85 -21.17 -14.58
C GLU A 244 4.51 -21.24 -15.98
N GLU A 245 5.02 -20.11 -16.48
CA GLU A 245 5.60 -19.97 -17.84
C GLU A 245 6.90 -19.14 -17.79
N PRO A 246 7.98 -19.67 -17.18
CA PRO A 246 9.23 -18.93 -16.95
C PRO A 246 9.93 -18.48 -18.24
N ASP A 247 9.75 -19.21 -19.34
CA ASP A 247 10.27 -18.87 -20.66
C ASP A 247 9.62 -17.60 -21.23
N ILE A 248 8.29 -17.49 -21.14
CA ILE A 248 7.51 -16.31 -21.52
C ILE A 248 7.78 -15.16 -20.55
N SER A 249 7.88 -15.44 -19.24
CA SER A 249 8.26 -14.46 -18.22
C SER A 249 9.58 -13.77 -18.57
N LEU A 250 10.60 -14.53 -18.98
CA LEU A 250 11.90 -13.97 -19.39
C LEU A 250 11.77 -12.98 -20.55
N LEU A 251 10.95 -13.29 -21.57
CA LEU A 251 10.71 -12.39 -22.70
C LEU A 251 10.09 -11.07 -22.23
N PHE A 252 9.14 -11.12 -21.30
CA PHE A 252 8.50 -9.93 -20.76
C PHE A 252 9.43 -9.09 -19.87
N TRP A 253 10.29 -9.74 -19.07
CA TRP A 253 11.35 -9.05 -18.34
C TRP A 253 12.27 -8.27 -19.29
N MET A 254 12.71 -8.91 -20.38
CA MET A 254 13.56 -8.28 -21.39
C MET A 254 12.86 -7.12 -22.11
N GLN A 255 11.60 -7.29 -22.50
CA GLN A 255 10.81 -6.22 -23.11
C GLN A 255 10.60 -5.03 -22.16
N SER A 256 10.37 -5.29 -20.87
CA SER A 256 10.28 -4.24 -19.85
C SER A 256 11.59 -3.46 -19.74
N LEU A 257 12.75 -4.14 -19.66
CA LEU A 257 14.05 -3.50 -19.61
C LEU A 257 14.32 -2.66 -20.87
N ILE A 258 14.12 -3.22 -22.06
CA ILE A 258 14.32 -2.50 -23.34
C ILE A 258 13.46 -1.23 -23.38
N SER A 259 12.20 -1.30 -22.94
CA SER A 259 11.30 -0.16 -22.87
C SER A 259 11.85 0.95 -21.94
N ARG A 260 12.38 0.59 -20.77
CA ARG A 260 13.01 1.53 -19.81
C ARG A 260 14.34 2.10 -20.28
N LEU A 261 15.11 1.32 -21.03
CA LEU A 261 16.33 1.81 -21.64
C LEU A 261 16.01 2.88 -22.68
N LYS A 262 15.00 2.64 -23.54
CA LYS A 262 14.51 3.60 -24.54
C LYS A 262 13.97 4.90 -23.95
N SER A 263 13.17 4.81 -22.88
CA SER A 263 12.65 6.00 -22.17
C SER A 263 13.71 6.74 -21.36
N ARG A 264 14.92 6.17 -21.22
CA ARG A 264 16.04 6.74 -20.43
C ARG A 264 15.71 6.93 -18.94
N ASP A 265 14.77 6.17 -18.39
CA ASP A 265 14.22 6.31 -17.02
C ASP A 265 14.76 5.29 -16.00
N LEU A 266 16.01 4.84 -16.16
CA LEU A 266 16.57 3.69 -15.43
C LEU A 266 17.97 4.05 -14.94
N THR A 267 18.26 3.69 -13.70
CA THR A 267 19.60 3.77 -13.12
C THR A 267 20.44 2.53 -13.46
N LEU A 268 21.75 2.57 -13.17
CA LEU A 268 22.60 1.38 -13.28
C LEU A 268 22.11 0.29 -12.32
N ASP A 269 21.83 0.65 -11.06
CA ASP A 269 21.41 -0.30 -10.01
C ASP A 269 20.11 -1.02 -10.40
N GLU A 270 19.13 -0.29 -10.91
CA GLU A 270 17.91 -0.91 -11.44
C GLU A 270 18.20 -1.82 -12.63
N THR A 271 19.11 -1.43 -13.52
CA THR A 271 19.54 -2.28 -14.64
C THR A 271 20.17 -3.59 -14.14
N GLY A 272 21.02 -3.52 -13.11
CA GLY A 272 21.61 -4.69 -12.46
C GLY A 272 20.55 -5.60 -11.83
N ALA A 273 19.52 -5.04 -11.20
CA ALA A 273 18.40 -5.81 -10.66
C ALA A 273 17.65 -6.58 -11.76
N TYR A 274 17.40 -5.95 -12.91
CA TYR A 274 16.81 -6.62 -14.07
C TYR A 274 17.67 -7.81 -14.54
N PHE A 275 18.99 -7.63 -14.69
CA PHE A 275 19.88 -8.74 -15.09
C PHE A 275 19.93 -9.85 -14.05
N THR A 276 19.88 -9.52 -12.77
CA THR A 276 19.85 -10.51 -11.70
C THR A 276 18.63 -11.42 -11.85
N VAL A 277 17.44 -10.83 -12.01
CA VAL A 277 16.19 -11.58 -12.22
C VAL A 277 16.24 -12.40 -13.52
N MET A 278 16.64 -11.79 -14.63
CA MET A 278 16.73 -12.49 -15.92
C MET A 278 17.73 -13.65 -15.89
N SER A 279 18.89 -13.47 -15.25
CA SER A 279 19.92 -14.52 -15.16
C SER A 279 19.46 -15.71 -14.34
N ARG A 280 18.70 -15.48 -13.27
CA ARG A 280 18.10 -16.56 -12.48
C ARG A 280 17.12 -17.36 -13.33
N ILE A 281 16.16 -16.69 -13.96
CA ILE A 281 15.15 -17.34 -14.81
C ILE A 281 15.84 -18.07 -15.98
N ALA A 282 16.81 -17.44 -16.64
CA ALA A 282 17.60 -18.06 -17.70
C ALA A 282 18.30 -19.35 -17.24
N GLY A 283 18.84 -19.37 -16.02
CA GLY A 283 19.44 -20.58 -15.43
C GLY A 283 18.43 -21.71 -15.19
N GLU A 284 17.18 -21.38 -14.89
CA GLU A 284 16.10 -22.36 -14.69
C GLU A 284 15.65 -23.00 -16.03
N ILE A 285 15.69 -22.26 -17.14
CA ILE A 285 15.16 -22.69 -18.45
C ILE A 285 16.23 -22.96 -19.52
N GLN A 286 17.51 -22.93 -19.16
CA GLN A 286 18.64 -23.02 -20.10
C GLN A 286 18.67 -24.28 -20.98
N THR A 287 17.89 -25.31 -20.63
CA THR A 287 17.78 -26.56 -21.39
C THR A 287 16.81 -26.49 -22.58
N SER A 288 16.14 -25.35 -22.79
CA SER A 288 15.21 -25.18 -23.92
C SER A 288 15.93 -25.31 -25.26
N GLN A 289 15.32 -26.09 -26.18
CA GLN A 289 15.80 -26.29 -27.55
C GLN A 289 14.85 -25.73 -28.60
N ASP A 290 13.81 -24.99 -28.18
CA ASP A 290 12.88 -24.36 -29.11
C ASP A 290 13.60 -23.29 -29.94
N LYS A 291 13.74 -23.55 -31.24
CA LYS A 291 14.46 -22.67 -32.16
C LYS A 291 13.80 -21.30 -32.29
N PHE A 292 12.47 -21.22 -32.32
CA PHE A 292 11.74 -19.96 -32.47
C PHE A 292 11.89 -19.10 -31.20
N TYR A 293 11.85 -19.75 -30.04
CA TYR A 293 12.12 -19.10 -28.76
C TYR A 293 13.56 -18.54 -28.69
N LEU A 294 14.55 -19.35 -29.07
CA LEU A 294 15.95 -18.93 -29.08
C LEU A 294 16.22 -17.79 -30.06
N GLU A 295 15.60 -17.80 -31.24
CA GLU A 295 15.65 -16.69 -32.21
C GLU A 295 15.04 -15.41 -31.62
N SER A 296 13.90 -15.52 -30.93
CA SER A 296 13.25 -14.39 -30.26
C SER A 296 14.11 -13.81 -29.14
N LEU A 297 14.75 -14.66 -28.33
CA LEU A 297 15.69 -14.25 -27.29
C LEU A 297 16.88 -13.50 -27.88
N ASN A 298 17.50 -14.02 -28.94
CA ASN A 298 18.63 -13.36 -29.59
C ASN A 298 18.26 -11.97 -30.11
N GLY A 299 17.10 -11.83 -30.76
CA GLY A 299 16.62 -10.52 -31.22
C GLY A 299 16.40 -9.52 -30.08
N LEU A 300 15.87 -9.97 -28.93
CA LEU A 300 15.72 -9.12 -27.75
C LEU A 300 17.07 -8.78 -27.11
N ILE A 301 18.03 -9.71 -27.08
CA ILE A 301 19.39 -9.49 -26.56
C ILE A 301 20.10 -8.40 -27.38
N ASP A 302 20.03 -8.47 -28.72
CA ASP A 302 20.69 -7.49 -29.58
C ASP A 302 20.11 -6.10 -29.40
N ASN A 303 18.78 -5.99 -29.33
CA ASN A 303 18.09 -4.74 -29.05
C ASN A 303 18.47 -4.19 -27.66
N MET A 304 18.52 -5.05 -26.65
CA MET A 304 18.93 -4.70 -25.29
C MET A 304 20.38 -4.19 -25.26
N LYS A 305 21.33 -4.87 -25.93
CA LYS A 305 22.73 -4.44 -26.05
C LYS A 305 22.85 -3.07 -26.71
N TYR A 306 22.10 -2.84 -27.78
CA TYR A 306 22.05 -1.56 -28.47
C TYR A 306 21.59 -0.43 -27.54
N GLU A 307 20.48 -0.63 -26.83
CA GLU A 307 19.92 0.37 -25.92
C GLU A 307 20.80 0.62 -24.69
N LEU A 308 21.45 -0.43 -24.16
CA LEU A 308 22.44 -0.30 -23.08
C LEU A 308 23.63 0.55 -23.50
N LYS A 309 24.19 0.31 -24.69
CA LYS A 309 25.32 1.09 -25.21
C LYS A 309 24.96 2.57 -25.37
N ASN A 310 23.73 2.86 -25.81
CA ASN A 310 23.25 4.22 -25.98
C ASN A 310 23.06 4.95 -24.64
N LYS A 311 22.54 4.25 -23.63
CA LYS A 311 22.27 4.84 -22.31
C LYS A 311 23.49 4.90 -21.41
N PHE A 312 24.33 3.87 -21.46
CA PHE A 312 25.53 3.70 -20.64
C PHE A 312 26.76 3.41 -21.51
N PRO A 313 27.30 4.39 -22.26
CA PRO A 313 28.40 4.15 -23.20
C PRO A 313 29.69 3.59 -22.58
N LYS A 314 29.86 3.77 -21.27
CA LYS A 314 31.03 3.30 -20.51
C LYS A 314 30.89 1.83 -20.08
N VAL A 315 29.71 1.24 -20.18
CA VAL A 315 29.47 -0.16 -19.83
C VAL A 315 29.77 -1.03 -21.04
N SER A 316 30.90 -1.74 -21.00
CA SER A 316 31.25 -2.71 -22.05
C SER A 316 30.51 -4.03 -21.83
N CYS A 317 29.63 -4.39 -22.76
CA CYS A 317 28.95 -5.68 -22.77
C CYS A 317 29.78 -6.70 -23.56
N ASN A 318 30.92 -7.14 -23.02
CA ASN A 318 31.80 -8.07 -23.71
C ASN A 318 31.22 -9.50 -23.70
N THR A 319 30.29 -9.75 -24.61
CA THR A 319 29.49 -10.99 -24.71
C THR A 319 29.78 -11.76 -26.00
N GLU A 320 30.75 -11.31 -26.80
CA GLU A 320 31.11 -11.88 -28.12
C GLU A 320 31.61 -13.33 -28.05
N LYS A 321 31.93 -13.82 -26.85
CA LYS A 321 32.36 -15.20 -26.61
C LYS A 321 31.23 -16.22 -26.50
N TYR A 322 29.99 -15.75 -26.37
CA TYR A 322 28.83 -16.61 -26.11
C TYR A 322 27.89 -16.63 -27.31
N ASN A 323 27.60 -17.82 -27.83
CA ASN A 323 26.62 -18.03 -28.89
C ASN A 323 25.22 -18.38 -28.36
N ASN A 324 25.12 -18.76 -27.08
CA ASN A 324 23.87 -19.13 -26.44
C ASN A 324 23.26 -17.89 -25.74
N PRO A 325 21.99 -17.54 -26.00
CA PRO A 325 21.32 -16.39 -25.36
C PRO A 325 21.30 -16.48 -23.83
N PHE A 326 21.18 -17.68 -23.24
CA PHE A 326 21.18 -17.85 -21.79
C PHE A 326 22.54 -17.51 -21.16
N ASP A 327 23.63 -17.98 -21.77
CA ASP A 327 24.99 -17.66 -21.32
C ASP A 327 25.28 -16.15 -21.38
N ILE A 328 24.73 -15.48 -22.40
CA ILE A 328 24.81 -14.02 -22.52
C ILE A 328 24.10 -13.35 -21.33
N LEU A 329 22.88 -13.77 -20.98
CA LEU A 329 22.13 -13.19 -19.86
C LEU A 329 22.82 -13.43 -18.51
N ILE A 330 23.35 -14.64 -18.29
CA ILE A 330 24.09 -15.00 -17.07
C ILE A 330 25.39 -14.18 -16.95
N SER A 331 26.13 -14.03 -18.05
CA SER A 331 27.37 -13.23 -18.06
C SER A 331 27.10 -11.74 -17.88
N LEU A 332 26.00 -11.20 -18.41
CA LEU A 332 25.60 -9.80 -18.20
C LEU A 332 25.38 -9.49 -16.72
N SER A 333 24.67 -10.36 -15.99
CA SER A 333 24.46 -10.21 -14.55
C SER A 333 25.79 -10.18 -13.76
N THR A 334 26.71 -11.09 -14.10
CA THR A 334 28.03 -11.18 -13.45
C THR A 334 28.89 -9.94 -13.72
N ASN A 335 28.94 -9.49 -14.99
CA ASN A 335 29.72 -8.33 -15.38
C ASN A 335 29.17 -7.04 -14.76
N TYR A 336 27.84 -6.90 -14.67
CA TYR A 336 27.22 -5.71 -14.08
C TYR A 336 27.49 -5.59 -12.59
N SER A 337 27.38 -6.70 -11.85
CA SER A 337 27.70 -6.75 -10.42
C SER A 337 29.14 -6.29 -10.15
N SER A 338 30.10 -6.71 -10.99
CA SER A 338 31.50 -6.28 -10.88
C SER A 338 31.73 -4.80 -11.21
N LEU A 339 30.94 -4.23 -12.13
CA LEU A 339 31.01 -2.81 -12.49
C LEU A 339 30.49 -1.92 -11.37
N GLU A 340 29.43 -2.36 -10.69
CA GLU A 340 28.87 -1.67 -9.54
C GLU A 340 29.83 -1.67 -8.35
N GLU A 341 30.43 -2.83 -8.03
CA GLU A 341 31.48 -2.92 -7.00
C GLU A 341 32.66 -1.97 -7.29
N ASN A 342 33.10 -1.91 -8.55
CA ASN A 342 34.20 -1.02 -8.94
C ASN A 342 33.80 0.46 -8.88
N ARG A 343 32.57 0.81 -9.25
CA ARG A 343 32.05 2.18 -9.12
C ARG A 343 31.95 2.59 -7.65
N ASN A 344 31.44 1.72 -6.79
CA ASN A 344 31.33 1.98 -5.36
C ASN A 344 32.71 2.14 -4.71
N ARG A 345 33.71 1.34 -5.12
CA ARG A 345 35.11 1.52 -4.71
C ARG A 345 35.68 2.85 -5.16
N LEU A 346 35.45 3.28 -6.40
CA LEU A 346 35.93 4.56 -6.90
C LEU A 346 35.27 5.74 -6.17
N ALA A 347 33.96 5.68 -5.92
CA ALA A 347 33.24 6.69 -5.15
C ALA A 347 33.73 6.77 -3.69
N ALA A 348 34.06 5.64 -3.07
CA ALA A 348 34.67 5.58 -1.74
C ALA A 348 36.06 6.24 -1.72
N LEU A 349 36.88 5.98 -2.74
CA LEU A 349 38.20 6.62 -2.89
C LEU A 349 38.11 8.14 -3.14
N GLU A 350 37.09 8.60 -3.87
CA GLU A 350 36.84 10.02 -4.10
C GLU A 350 36.34 10.74 -2.84
N THR A 351 35.56 10.05 -2.00
CA THR A 351 35.11 10.56 -0.70
C THR A 351 36.22 10.56 0.34
N GLU A 352 37.12 9.58 0.33
CA GLU A 352 38.33 9.59 1.17
C GLU A 352 39.29 10.73 0.78
N ASN A 353 39.49 10.97 -0.52
CA ASN A 353 40.35 12.04 -1.03
C ASN A 353 39.78 13.45 -0.81
N THR A 354 38.46 13.61 -0.66
CA THR A 354 37.83 14.89 -0.29
C THR A 354 37.76 15.11 1.22
N SER A 355 37.86 14.06 2.04
CA SER A 355 37.99 14.18 3.50
C SER A 355 39.43 14.45 3.98
N ASN A 356 40.43 14.21 3.14
CA ASN A 356 41.85 14.42 3.45
C ASN A 356 42.35 15.83 3.10
N ASN A 357 41.58 16.87 3.48
CA ASN A 357 42.16 18.18 3.77
C ASN A 357 42.59 18.18 5.26
N PRO A 358 43.87 18.40 5.59
CA PRO A 358 44.38 18.11 6.91
C PRO A 358 43.98 19.22 7.89
N ALA A 359 42.96 18.96 8.69
CA ALA A 359 42.84 19.54 10.02
C ALA A 359 43.06 18.41 11.04
N THR A 360 44.30 18.36 11.52
CA THR A 360 44.76 17.72 12.76
C THR A 360 43.67 17.22 13.72
N SER A 361 43.57 15.91 13.95
CA SER A 361 44.14 15.25 15.14
C SER A 361 43.55 13.85 15.38
N ASN A 362 44.43 12.84 15.37
CA ASN A 362 44.56 11.70 16.29
C ASN A 362 43.33 10.97 16.87
N LYS A 363 43.41 9.62 16.69
CA LYS A 363 42.96 8.50 17.56
C LYS A 363 41.44 8.23 17.57
N ASP A 364 40.92 7.02 17.38
CA ASP A 364 41.41 5.66 17.53
C ASP A 364 40.76 4.71 16.49
N LEU A 365 41.54 3.71 16.09
CA LEU A 365 41.10 2.50 15.38
C LEU A 365 40.59 1.49 16.40
N THR A 366 39.34 1.02 16.27
CA THR A 366 38.99 -0.37 16.60
C THR A 366 37.73 -0.85 15.86
N ASN A 367 37.96 -1.89 15.05
CA ASN A 367 37.16 -3.11 14.88
C ASN A 367 35.83 -3.08 14.10
N ILE A 368 36.00 -3.52 12.85
CA ILE A 368 35.08 -4.36 12.08
C ILE A 368 34.73 -5.63 12.86
N SER A 369 33.44 -6.01 12.88
CA SER A 369 33.03 -7.42 13.02
C SER A 369 31.69 -7.63 12.31
N VAL A 370 31.75 -8.51 11.32
CA VAL A 370 30.67 -9.05 10.50
C VAL A 370 29.92 -10.11 11.31
N GLU A 371 28.58 -10.02 11.38
CA GLU A 371 27.72 -11.17 11.67
C GLU A 371 26.59 -11.22 10.64
N ILE A 372 26.82 -12.00 9.58
CA ILE A 372 25.77 -12.58 8.75
C ILE A 372 25.51 -13.96 9.35
N SER A 373 24.38 -14.12 10.04
CA SER A 373 23.89 -15.44 10.43
C SER A 373 22.39 -15.55 10.22
N LYS A 374 22.04 -16.41 9.24
CA LYS A 374 20.95 -17.40 9.28
C LYS A 374 19.55 -16.91 9.69
N ILE A 375 18.69 -16.72 8.69
CA ILE A 375 17.28 -17.17 8.80
C ILE A 375 16.92 -17.92 7.52
N SER A 376 17.17 -19.23 7.54
CA SER A 376 16.49 -20.19 6.70
C SER A 376 15.17 -20.56 7.39
N SER A 377 14.04 -20.18 6.81
CA SER A 377 12.77 -20.86 7.10
C SER A 377 11.93 -20.94 5.85
N ASN A 378 12.02 -22.08 5.17
CA ASN A 378 11.06 -22.55 4.18
C ASN A 378 9.69 -22.69 4.84
N LYS A 379 8.79 -21.72 4.59
CA LYS A 379 7.34 -21.95 4.58
C LYS A 379 6.74 -21.17 3.40
N PRO A 380 5.80 -21.76 2.65
CA PRO A 380 5.12 -21.05 1.57
C PRO A 380 4.30 -19.91 2.16
N ILE A 381 4.51 -18.71 1.63
CA ILE A 381 3.70 -17.53 1.92
C ILE A 381 2.36 -17.76 1.25
N GLN A 382 1.33 -18.11 2.03
CA GLN A 382 -0.05 -17.96 1.59
C GLN A 382 -0.34 -16.45 1.49
N LEU A 383 -0.35 -15.92 0.27
CA LEU A 383 -0.92 -14.62 -0.03
C LEU A 383 -2.44 -14.76 0.02
N SER A 384 -3.04 -14.54 1.20
CA SER A 384 -4.45 -14.18 1.25
C SER A 384 -4.57 -12.78 0.65
N LEU A 385 -5.18 -12.70 -0.52
CA LEU A 385 -5.31 -11.43 -1.24
C LEU A 385 -6.29 -10.45 -0.56
N PHE A 386 -7.03 -10.88 0.47
CA PHE A 386 -8.02 -10.06 1.19
C PHE A 386 -8.32 -10.53 2.63
N ASP A 387 -7.31 -10.69 3.49
CA ASP A 387 -7.58 -10.77 4.94
C ASP A 387 -7.66 -9.40 5.61
#